data_AF-A0A1S8C7Z1-F1
#
_entry.id   AF-A0A1S8C7Z1-F1
#
_cell.length_a   1.000
_cell.length_b   1.000
_cell.length_c   1.000
_cell.angle_alpha   90.00
_cell.angle_beta   90.00
_cell.angle_gamma   90.00
#
_symmetry.space_group_name_H-M   'P 1'
#
loop_
_entity.id
_entity.type
_entity.pdbx_description
1 polymer ?
#
loop_
_entity_poly.entity_id
_entity_poly.type
_entity_poly.pdbx_seq_one_letter_code
_entity_poly.pdbx_strand_id
1 'polypeptide(L)'
;MQTIGQSIGDLLVLNHAAARPQLVLAALLLIGLAMIRSAGYMGFWLAGTVVAGFLFVLASASDAELAETLTRPWWNDRWRFVAWAVLGFAPLAAHGLWRATEWVRGLLARRRPPGTGGRRAPTRSAGALVAVGATLLATVVFYAPRNVDRVAQYYDDEQYLSTAETVAMDWLADRIEPGQTVMNDPGDGSAYLLALQGIRPLFGHQVPDITYDEAGPTRQALLERFRCLDTDPTIRDAIDRLDIGYVFVSTGYVREEGERVAGLLGLDLSPSLPRVYSRDGVEIYRVDLQPPAETPLPGCRTPA
;
A
#
# COMPACT_ATOMS: atom_id res chain seq x y z
N MET A 1 -11.73 -13.81 2.03
CA MET A 1 -12.93 -13.31 1.33
C MET A 1 -13.93 -12.73 2.31
N GLN A 2 -14.56 -11.59 1.97
CA GLN A 2 -15.71 -11.05 2.70
C GLN A 2 -17.02 -11.55 2.08
N THR A 3 -18.12 -11.46 2.82
CA THR A 3 -19.44 -11.63 2.19
C THR A 3 -19.81 -10.38 1.38
N ILE A 4 -20.69 -10.53 0.38
CA ILE A 4 -21.22 -9.39 -0.39
C ILE A 4 -21.88 -8.37 0.56
N GLY A 5 -22.69 -8.85 1.51
CA GLY A 5 -23.37 -7.99 2.49
C GLY A 5 -22.40 -7.23 3.38
N GLN A 6 -21.32 -7.88 3.83
CA GLN A 6 -20.25 -7.22 4.60
C GLN A 6 -19.56 -6.14 3.76
N SER A 7 -19.24 -6.44 2.50
CA SER A 7 -18.55 -5.49 1.60
C SER A 7 -19.40 -4.24 1.34
N ILE A 8 -20.70 -4.42 1.08
CA ILE A 8 -21.64 -3.29 0.93
C ILE A 8 -21.76 -2.51 2.25
N GLY A 9 -21.85 -3.21 3.39
CA GLY A 9 -21.88 -2.59 4.71
C GLY A 9 -20.65 -1.72 4.96
N ASP A 10 -19.45 -2.25 4.72
CA ASP A 10 -18.18 -1.56 4.89
C ASP A 10 -18.10 -0.27 4.05
N LEU A 11 -18.65 -0.26 2.83
CA LEU A 11 -18.77 0.96 2.01
C LEU A 11 -19.74 1.97 2.63
N LEU A 12 -20.95 1.55 2.98
CA LEU A 12 -22.01 2.44 3.44
C LEU A 12 -21.72 3.06 4.82
N VAL A 13 -21.04 2.33 5.70
CA VAL A 13 -20.66 2.82 7.04
C VAL A 13 -19.23 3.37 7.10
N LEU A 14 -18.54 3.44 5.95
CA LEU A 14 -17.15 3.92 5.83
C LEU A 14 -16.20 3.18 6.80
N ASN A 15 -16.31 1.84 6.84
CA ASN A 15 -15.60 0.95 7.76
C ASN A 15 -14.59 0.01 7.04
N HIS A 16 -14.06 0.44 5.90
CA HIS A 16 -13.08 -0.33 5.14
C HIS A 16 -11.76 -0.51 5.92
N ALA A 17 -11.44 -1.75 6.32
CA ALA A 17 -10.26 -2.12 7.14
C ALA A 17 -10.12 -1.36 8.48
N ALA A 18 -11.24 -0.87 8.98
CA ALA A 18 -11.29 0.08 10.06
C ALA A 18 -11.79 -0.61 11.35
N ALA A 19 -11.15 -0.36 12.50
CA ALA A 19 -11.59 -0.89 13.79
C ALA A 19 -12.99 -0.40 14.21
N ARG A 20 -13.41 0.79 13.76
CA ARG A 20 -14.73 1.39 14.00
C ARG A 20 -15.22 2.20 12.80
N PRO A 21 -16.55 2.27 12.56
CA PRO A 21 -17.12 3.05 11.46
C PRO A 21 -17.07 4.56 11.70
N GLN A 22 -17.14 5.35 10.62
CA GLN A 22 -17.24 6.81 10.66
C GLN A 22 -18.71 7.25 10.61
N LEU A 23 -19.45 6.99 11.70
CA LEU A 23 -20.92 7.06 11.73
C LEU A 23 -21.53 8.41 11.33
N VAL A 24 -20.89 9.54 11.66
CA VAL A 24 -21.41 10.86 11.28
C VAL A 24 -21.33 11.04 9.77
N LEU A 25 -20.18 10.73 9.16
CA LEU A 25 -20.00 10.82 7.72
C LEU A 25 -20.85 9.78 6.98
N ALA A 26 -20.99 8.58 7.53
CA ALA A 26 -21.88 7.55 7.00
C ALA A 26 -23.34 8.00 7.01
N ALA A 27 -23.83 8.62 8.09
CA ALA A 27 -25.18 9.15 8.14
C ALA A 27 -25.41 10.25 7.08
N LEU A 28 -24.44 11.16 6.93
CA LEU A 28 -24.49 12.19 5.89
C LEU A 28 -24.46 11.60 4.47
N LEU A 29 -23.63 10.57 4.24
CA LEU A 29 -23.60 9.82 2.99
C LEU A 29 -24.96 9.18 2.69
N LEU A 30 -25.58 8.51 3.67
CA LEU A 30 -26.90 7.90 3.54
C LEU A 30 -28.01 8.93 3.25
N ILE A 31 -27.95 10.11 3.87
CA ILE A 31 -28.86 11.22 3.53
C ILE A 31 -28.61 11.69 2.10
N GLY A 32 -27.35 11.80 1.68
CA GLY A 32 -26.98 12.12 0.30
C GLY A 32 -27.55 11.12 -0.70
N LEU A 33 -27.42 9.82 -0.42
CA LEU A 33 -28.00 8.72 -1.20
C LEU A 33 -29.52 8.77 -1.23
N ALA A 34 -30.18 8.98 -0.09
CA ALA A 34 -31.64 9.13 -0.03
C ALA A 34 -32.14 10.32 -0.88
N MET A 35 -31.31 11.34 -1.02
CA MET A 35 -31.60 12.57 -1.78
C MET A 35 -30.86 12.62 -3.13
N ILE A 36 -30.40 11.49 -3.67
CA ILE A 36 -29.54 11.42 -4.87
C ILE A 36 -30.19 12.05 -6.10
N ARG A 37 -31.52 12.03 -6.20
CA ARG A 37 -32.27 12.65 -7.31
C ARG A 37 -32.05 14.17 -7.40
N SER A 38 -31.66 14.80 -6.30
CA SER A 38 -31.29 16.23 -6.25
C SER A 38 -29.80 16.49 -6.53
N ALA A 39 -29.01 15.43 -6.68
CA ALA A 39 -27.57 15.47 -6.94
C ALA A 39 -27.24 15.27 -8.44
N GLY A 40 -28.14 15.63 -9.35
CA GLY A 40 -27.93 15.43 -10.80
C GLY A 40 -26.66 16.10 -11.35
N TYR A 41 -26.23 17.19 -10.72
CA TYR A 41 -24.97 17.88 -11.02
C TYR A 41 -23.71 17.03 -10.73
N MET A 42 -23.84 15.94 -9.98
CA MET A 42 -22.77 15.00 -9.65
C MET A 42 -22.77 13.73 -10.51
N GLY A 43 -23.63 13.64 -11.53
CA GLY A 43 -23.90 12.39 -12.25
C GLY A 43 -22.65 11.63 -12.70
N PHE A 44 -21.65 12.34 -13.24
CA PHE A 44 -20.38 11.73 -13.65
C PHE A 44 -19.59 11.13 -12.47
N TRP A 45 -19.45 11.87 -11.37
CA TRP A 45 -18.77 11.42 -10.16
C TRP A 45 -19.46 10.22 -9.53
N LEU A 46 -20.80 10.25 -9.47
CA LEU A 46 -21.61 9.18 -8.91
C LEU A 46 -21.55 7.91 -9.77
N ALA A 47 -21.54 8.05 -11.10
CA ALA A 47 -21.38 6.92 -12.00
C ALA A 47 -20.03 6.21 -11.76
N GLY A 48 -18.93 6.98 -11.69
CA GLY A 48 -17.61 6.43 -11.35
C GLY A 48 -17.58 5.76 -9.98
N THR A 49 -18.26 6.35 -8.99
CA THR A 49 -18.37 5.79 -7.63
C THR A 49 -19.13 4.47 -7.59
N VAL A 50 -20.20 4.35 -8.37
CA VAL A 50 -20.97 3.10 -8.48
C VAL A 50 -20.13 2.01 -9.13
N VAL A 51 -19.39 2.34 -10.20
CA VAL A 51 -18.46 1.40 -10.84
C VAL A 51 -17.38 0.96 -9.85
N ALA A 52 -16.75 1.90 -9.15
CA ALA A 52 -15.73 1.60 -8.15
C ALA A 52 -16.29 0.74 -7.00
N GLY A 53 -17.47 1.07 -6.48
CA GLY A 53 -18.13 0.29 -5.43
C GLY A 53 -18.49 -1.13 -5.88
N PHE A 54 -18.94 -1.29 -7.14
CA PHE A 54 -19.18 -2.60 -7.72
C PHE A 54 -17.89 -3.43 -7.84
N LEU A 55 -16.82 -2.83 -8.38
CA LEU A 55 -15.52 -3.50 -8.50
C LEU A 55 -14.92 -3.86 -7.14
N PHE A 56 -15.14 -3.02 -6.12
CA PHE A 56 -14.76 -3.34 -4.75
C PHE A 56 -15.46 -4.61 -4.25
N VAL A 57 -16.79 -4.67 -4.35
CA VAL A 57 -17.57 -5.83 -3.90
C VAL A 57 -17.16 -7.09 -4.66
N LEU A 58 -16.89 -6.96 -5.95
CA LEU A 58 -16.45 -8.06 -6.79
C LEU A 58 -15.08 -8.60 -6.32
N ALA A 59 -14.08 -7.72 -6.16
CA ALA A 59 -12.74 -8.07 -5.69
C ALA A 59 -12.70 -8.53 -4.21
N SER A 60 -13.65 -8.12 -3.37
CA SER A 60 -13.67 -8.48 -1.95
C SER A 60 -14.40 -9.78 -1.65
N ALA A 61 -15.39 -10.14 -2.49
CA ALA A 61 -16.35 -11.19 -2.22
C ALA A 61 -16.41 -12.32 -3.27
N SER A 62 -15.58 -12.30 -4.31
CA SER A 62 -15.59 -13.32 -5.36
C SER A 62 -14.19 -13.61 -5.94
N ASP A 63 -13.84 -14.90 -5.98
CA ASP A 63 -12.66 -15.43 -6.68
C ASP A 63 -13.02 -16.02 -8.06
N ALA A 64 -14.16 -15.62 -8.65
CA ALA A 64 -14.56 -16.10 -9.97
C ALA A 64 -13.64 -15.53 -11.05
N GLU A 65 -13.36 -16.28 -12.11
CA GLU A 65 -12.49 -15.83 -13.22
C GLU A 65 -12.93 -14.49 -13.83
N LEU A 66 -14.25 -14.26 -13.93
CA LEU A 66 -14.80 -12.98 -14.38
C LEU A 66 -14.49 -11.84 -13.40
N ALA A 67 -14.54 -12.09 -12.09
CA ALA A 67 -14.22 -11.13 -11.04
C ALA A 67 -12.75 -10.70 -11.15
N GLU A 68 -11.85 -11.67 -11.24
CA GLU A 68 -10.42 -11.42 -11.46
C GLU A 68 -10.21 -10.69 -12.78
N THR A 69 -10.81 -11.14 -13.89
CA THR A 69 -10.61 -10.50 -15.20
C THR A 69 -11.01 -9.03 -15.21
N LEU A 70 -12.13 -8.68 -14.57
CA LEU A 70 -12.60 -7.30 -14.48
C LEU A 70 -11.76 -6.43 -13.54
N THR A 71 -11.11 -7.02 -12.54
CA THR A 71 -10.36 -6.28 -11.50
C THR A 71 -8.84 -6.32 -11.69
N ARG A 72 -8.35 -7.20 -12.57
CA ARG A 72 -6.95 -7.38 -12.97
C ARG A 72 -6.22 -6.09 -13.36
N PRO A 73 -6.82 -5.13 -14.10
CA PRO A 73 -6.13 -3.89 -14.41
C PRO A 73 -5.71 -3.08 -13.17
N TRP A 74 -6.33 -3.36 -12.02
CA TRP A 74 -5.97 -2.83 -10.71
C TRP A 74 -5.48 -3.93 -9.76
N TRP A 75 -4.77 -4.94 -10.28
CA TRP A 75 -4.11 -6.02 -9.52
C TRP A 75 -5.05 -6.86 -8.64
N ASN A 76 -6.34 -6.93 -8.98
CA ASN A 76 -7.37 -7.54 -8.12
C ASN A 76 -7.43 -6.92 -6.71
N ASP A 77 -6.83 -5.74 -6.52
CA ASP A 77 -6.67 -5.12 -5.21
C ASP A 77 -7.93 -4.32 -4.86
N ARG A 78 -8.76 -4.94 -4.02
CA ARG A 78 -9.99 -4.33 -3.52
C ARG A 78 -9.78 -2.94 -2.90
N TRP A 79 -8.63 -2.66 -2.29
CA TRP A 79 -8.40 -1.39 -1.59
C TRP A 79 -8.33 -0.21 -2.55
N ARG A 80 -7.87 -0.43 -3.78
CA ARG A 80 -7.84 0.59 -4.84
C ARG A 80 -9.24 1.04 -5.24
N PHE A 81 -10.18 0.10 -5.29
CA PHE A 81 -11.57 0.40 -5.62
C PHE A 81 -12.29 1.17 -4.50
N VAL A 82 -12.01 0.86 -3.23
CA VAL A 82 -12.51 1.68 -2.11
C VAL A 82 -11.97 3.10 -2.19
N ALA A 83 -10.65 3.25 -2.39
CA ALA A 83 -10.02 4.57 -2.49
C ALA A 83 -10.67 5.41 -3.60
N TRP A 84 -10.98 4.78 -4.75
CA TRP A 84 -11.72 5.42 -5.83
C TRP A 84 -13.17 5.76 -5.44
N ALA A 85 -13.92 4.83 -4.85
CA ALA A 85 -15.31 5.06 -4.44
C ALA A 85 -15.45 6.22 -3.44
N VAL A 86 -14.49 6.35 -2.51
CA VAL A 86 -14.50 7.41 -1.49
C VAL A 86 -14.41 8.81 -2.11
N LEU A 87 -13.79 8.97 -3.30
CA LEU A 87 -13.74 10.25 -4.01
C LEU A 87 -15.13 10.81 -4.35
N GLY A 88 -16.13 9.95 -4.58
CA GLY A 88 -17.52 10.41 -4.75
C GLY A 88 -18.37 10.33 -3.48
N PHE A 89 -18.01 9.47 -2.51
CA PHE A 89 -18.69 9.47 -1.21
C PHE A 89 -18.48 10.78 -0.45
N ALA A 90 -17.29 11.38 -0.50
CA ALA A 90 -17.00 12.65 0.16
C ALA A 90 -17.94 13.81 -0.30
N PRO A 91 -18.05 14.13 -1.61
CA PRO A 91 -18.98 15.15 -2.06
C PRO A 91 -20.45 14.73 -1.87
N LEU A 92 -20.77 13.44 -1.88
CA LEU A 92 -22.13 12.97 -1.64
C LEU A 92 -22.55 13.14 -0.16
N ALA A 93 -21.63 12.93 0.77
CA ALA A 93 -21.83 13.25 2.18
C ALA A 93 -21.98 14.76 2.40
N ALA A 94 -21.20 15.59 1.68
CA ALA A 94 -21.36 17.04 1.70
C ALA A 94 -22.73 17.48 1.15
N HIS A 95 -23.21 16.85 0.07
CA HIS A 95 -24.58 17.04 -0.44
C HIS A 95 -25.61 16.63 0.61
N GLY A 96 -25.43 15.49 1.27
CA GLY A 96 -26.29 15.04 2.36
C GLY A 96 -26.38 16.05 3.50
N LEU A 97 -25.24 16.64 3.91
CA LEU A 97 -25.20 17.72 4.89
C LEU A 97 -26.01 18.93 4.43
N TRP A 98 -25.81 19.37 3.19
CA TRP A 98 -26.57 20.49 2.63
C TRP A 98 -28.08 20.20 2.66
N ARG A 99 -28.51 19.03 2.19
CA ARG A 99 -29.93 18.63 2.20
C ARG A 99 -30.50 18.52 3.62
N ALA A 100 -29.75 18.00 4.57
CA ALA A 100 -30.14 17.95 5.98
C ALA A 100 -30.36 19.36 6.55
N THR A 101 -29.45 20.30 6.26
CA THR A 101 -29.61 21.70 6.74
C THR A 101 -30.84 22.37 6.14
N GLU A 102 -31.13 22.16 4.85
CA GLU A 102 -32.34 22.69 4.20
C GLU A 102 -33.62 22.09 4.81
N TRP A 103 -33.62 20.79 5.09
CA TRP A 103 -34.77 20.11 5.70
C TRP A 103 -35.05 20.64 7.12
N VAL A 104 -34.03 20.73 7.97
CA VAL A 104 -34.16 21.29 9.33
C VAL A 104 -34.66 22.73 9.29
N ARG A 105 -34.15 23.54 8.36
CA ARG A 105 -34.64 24.92 8.14
C ARG A 105 -36.12 24.96 7.77
N GLY A 106 -36.55 24.07 6.87
CA GLY A 106 -37.95 23.96 6.48
C GLY A 106 -38.86 23.63 7.67
N LEU A 107 -38.43 22.71 8.55
CA LEU A 107 -39.17 22.37 9.78
C LEU A 107 -39.24 23.55 10.76
N LEU A 108 -38.14 24.25 10.98
CA LEU A 108 -38.09 25.41 11.88
C LEU A 108 -38.91 26.60 11.34
N ALA A 109 -38.92 26.80 10.02
CA ALA A 109 -39.73 27.84 9.39
C ALA A 109 -41.24 27.58 9.54
N ARG A 110 -41.67 26.32 9.49
CA ARG A 110 -43.08 25.92 9.72
C ARG A 110 -43.56 26.15 11.16
N ARG A 111 -42.64 26.24 12.12
CA ARG A 111 -42.95 26.50 13.54
C ARG A 111 -43.00 27.99 13.90
N ARG A 112 -42.68 28.89 12.97
CA ARG A 112 -42.73 30.34 13.23
C ARG A 112 -44.15 30.87 13.05
N PRO A 113 -44.66 31.73 13.96
CA PRO A 113 -45.97 32.34 13.81
C PRO A 113 -46.01 33.24 12.57
N PRO A 114 -47.16 33.30 11.85
CA PRO A 114 -47.33 34.21 10.73
C PRO A 114 -47.21 35.66 11.23
N GLY A 115 -46.18 36.39 10.78
CA GLY A 115 -46.01 37.83 11.09
C GLY A 115 -44.58 38.29 11.42
N THR A 116 -43.66 37.40 11.79
CA THR A 116 -42.26 37.80 12.08
C THR A 116 -41.42 37.87 10.79
N GLY A 117 -41.78 38.78 9.90
CA GLY A 117 -41.08 39.06 8.65
C GLY A 117 -39.97 40.10 8.85
N GLY A 118 -38.82 39.70 9.39
CA GLY A 118 -37.69 40.63 9.51
C GLY A 118 -36.37 39.89 9.74
N ARG A 119 -35.40 40.10 8.84
CA ARG A 119 -34.00 39.62 8.87
C ARG A 119 -33.79 38.10 8.64
N ARG A 120 -34.14 37.64 7.44
CA ARG A 120 -33.95 36.24 6.98
C ARG A 120 -32.51 35.87 6.55
N ALA A 121 -31.59 36.82 6.45
CA ALA A 121 -30.25 36.59 5.89
C ALA A 121 -29.18 36.09 6.89
N PRO A 122 -28.96 36.71 8.07
CA PRO A 122 -27.83 36.34 8.94
C PRO A 122 -28.01 35.00 9.66
N THR A 123 -29.24 34.51 9.84
CA THR A 123 -29.50 33.22 10.51
C THR A 123 -29.26 32.01 9.60
N ARG A 124 -29.31 32.20 8.27
CA ARG A 124 -29.11 31.10 7.30
C ARG A 124 -27.65 30.68 7.23
N SER A 125 -26.76 31.66 7.11
CA SER A 125 -25.30 31.46 7.13
C SER A 125 -24.84 30.92 8.48
N ALA A 126 -25.37 31.43 9.60
CA ALA A 126 -25.03 30.94 10.93
C ALA A 126 -25.36 29.45 11.13
N GLY A 127 -26.56 29.00 10.75
CA GLY A 127 -26.93 27.58 10.89
C GLY A 127 -26.14 26.63 9.98
N ALA A 128 -25.80 27.06 8.76
CA ALA A 128 -24.90 26.30 7.90
C ALA A 128 -23.50 26.22 8.51
N LEU A 129 -22.96 27.34 9.01
CA LEU A 129 -21.65 27.41 9.62
C LEU A 129 -21.56 26.51 10.86
N VAL A 130 -22.61 26.47 11.69
CA VAL A 130 -22.69 25.55 12.83
C VAL A 130 -22.72 24.10 12.38
N ALA A 131 -23.50 23.74 11.37
CA ALA A 131 -23.56 22.36 10.88
C ALA A 131 -22.22 21.90 10.28
N VAL A 132 -21.59 22.76 9.47
CA VAL A 132 -20.23 22.53 8.93
C VAL A 132 -19.23 22.43 10.07
N GLY A 133 -19.24 23.38 11.01
CA GLY A 133 -18.35 23.38 12.18
C GLY A 133 -18.51 22.15 13.06
N ALA A 134 -19.74 21.68 13.31
CA ALA A 134 -19.99 20.45 14.06
C ALA A 134 -19.50 19.21 13.32
N THR A 135 -19.66 19.17 11.99
CA THR A 135 -19.15 18.07 11.16
C THR A 135 -17.63 18.04 11.15
N LEU A 136 -16.99 19.21 10.98
CA LEU A 136 -15.54 19.37 11.05
C LEU A 136 -15.01 18.98 12.42
N LEU A 137 -15.66 19.42 13.50
CA LEU A 137 -15.27 19.05 14.86
C LEU A 137 -15.38 17.54 15.07
N ALA A 138 -16.45 16.91 14.61
CA ALA A 138 -16.59 15.46 14.69
C ALA A 138 -15.47 14.74 13.92
N THR A 139 -15.12 15.22 12.73
CA THR A 139 -14.03 14.66 11.93
C THR A 139 -12.67 14.85 12.60
N VAL A 140 -12.35 16.06 13.07
CA VAL A 140 -11.05 16.39 13.69
C VAL A 140 -10.87 15.67 15.02
N VAL A 141 -11.92 15.57 15.84
CA VAL A 141 -11.82 14.97 17.18
C VAL A 141 -11.84 13.44 17.12
N PHE A 142 -12.71 12.84 16.29
CA PHE A 142 -12.95 11.39 16.34
C PHE A 142 -12.31 10.59 15.20
N TYR A 143 -12.03 11.21 14.06
CA TYR A 143 -11.55 10.49 12.86
C TYR A 143 -10.11 10.82 12.50
N ALA A 144 -9.69 12.09 12.61
CA ALA A 144 -8.37 12.52 12.19
C ALA A 144 -7.21 11.85 12.95
N PRO A 145 -7.20 11.76 14.31
CA PRO A 145 -6.09 11.13 15.02
C PRO A 145 -5.88 9.69 14.60
N ARG A 146 -6.97 8.94 14.46
CA ARG A 146 -6.92 7.54 14.00
C ARG A 146 -6.43 7.39 12.56
N ASN A 147 -6.83 8.31 11.68
CA ASN A 147 -6.33 8.30 10.30
C ASN A 147 -4.84 8.67 10.27
N VAL A 148 -4.40 9.59 11.14
CA VAL A 148 -2.98 9.89 11.36
C VAL A 148 -2.25 8.66 11.84
N ASP A 149 -2.69 7.99 12.91
CA ASP A 149 -2.07 6.76 13.43
C ASP A 149 -1.97 5.67 12.34
N ARG A 150 -3.03 5.51 11.54
CA ARG A 150 -3.07 4.53 10.44
C ARG A 150 -2.09 4.86 9.32
N VAL A 151 -1.90 6.14 9.00
CA VAL A 151 -0.91 6.55 8.00
C VAL A 151 0.48 6.44 8.59
N ALA A 152 0.69 6.95 9.80
CA ALA A 152 1.97 6.95 10.51
C ALA A 152 2.59 5.55 10.60
N GLN A 153 1.80 4.49 10.79
CA GLN A 153 2.32 3.12 10.83
C GLN A 153 3.14 2.70 9.58
N TYR A 154 2.94 3.37 8.44
CA TYR A 154 3.64 3.07 7.19
C TYR A 154 4.73 4.09 6.83
N TYR A 155 4.85 5.19 7.59
CA TYR A 155 5.75 6.31 7.26
C TYR A 155 6.69 6.70 8.39
N ASP A 156 6.27 6.56 9.64
CA ASP A 156 7.07 6.90 10.83
C ASP A 156 7.81 5.68 11.41
N ASP A 157 7.64 4.51 10.79
CA ASP A 157 8.21 3.26 11.25
C ASP A 157 9.50 2.92 10.48
N GLU A 158 10.62 2.83 11.20
CA GLU A 158 11.91 2.37 10.64
C GLU A 158 11.88 0.89 10.22
N GLN A 159 10.79 0.17 10.50
CA GLN A 159 10.55 -1.19 10.06
C GLN A 159 10.50 -1.34 8.53
N TYR A 160 9.86 -0.42 7.81
CA TYR A 160 9.68 -0.52 6.36
C TYR A 160 10.95 -0.13 5.59
N LEU A 161 11.57 0.95 6.04
CA LEU A 161 12.79 1.52 5.50
C LEU A 161 13.44 2.37 6.58
N SER A 162 14.57 1.90 7.08
CA SER A 162 15.32 2.54 8.15
C SER A 162 16.27 3.62 7.64
N THR A 163 16.65 4.55 8.53
CA THR A 163 17.70 5.52 8.24
C THR A 163 19.01 4.83 7.84
N ALA A 164 19.36 3.72 8.49
CA ALA A 164 20.57 2.94 8.19
C ALA A 164 20.58 2.41 6.74
N GLU A 165 19.43 1.92 6.26
CA GLU A 165 19.27 1.46 4.88
C GLU A 165 19.44 2.60 3.89
N THR A 166 18.80 3.75 4.12
CA THR A 166 18.93 4.89 3.19
C THR A 166 20.37 5.40 3.08
N VAL A 167 21.12 5.41 4.20
CA VAL A 167 22.55 5.76 4.22
C VAL A 167 23.39 4.73 3.46
N ALA A 168 23.08 3.44 3.60
CA ALA A 168 23.79 2.39 2.87
C ALA A 168 23.47 2.43 1.37
N MET A 169 22.24 2.77 0.98
CA MET A 169 21.85 2.97 -0.41
C MET A 169 22.60 4.15 -1.04
N ASP A 170 22.70 5.27 -0.32
CA ASP A 170 23.49 6.44 -0.74
C ASP A 170 24.97 6.08 -0.92
N TRP A 171 25.54 5.35 0.04
CA TRP A 171 26.91 4.83 -0.07
C TRP A 171 27.10 3.94 -1.30
N LEU A 172 26.11 3.11 -1.66
CA LEU A 172 26.18 2.24 -2.84
C LEU A 172 26.06 3.03 -4.15
N ALA A 173 25.30 4.13 -4.16
CA ALA A 173 25.07 4.93 -5.36
C ALA A 173 26.35 5.44 -6.01
N ASP A 174 27.35 5.81 -5.20
CA ASP A 174 28.67 6.27 -5.68
C ASP A 174 29.56 5.15 -6.22
N ARG A 175 29.19 3.87 -6.06
CA ARG A 175 30.06 2.69 -6.25
C ARG A 175 29.54 1.68 -7.24
N ILE A 176 28.24 1.71 -7.53
CA ILE A 176 27.63 0.81 -8.49
C ILE A 176 27.80 1.34 -9.91
N GLU A 177 28.07 0.44 -10.86
CA GLU A 177 28.17 0.84 -12.26
C GLU A 177 26.77 1.09 -12.84
N PRO A 178 26.61 2.02 -13.80
CA PRO A 178 25.32 2.27 -14.42
C PRO A 178 24.74 1.02 -15.08
N GLY A 179 23.52 0.64 -14.68
CA GLY A 179 22.80 -0.52 -15.25
C GLY A 179 22.99 -1.84 -14.50
N GLN A 180 23.98 -1.93 -13.59
CA GLN A 180 24.16 -3.10 -12.74
C GLN A 180 22.95 -3.36 -11.85
N THR A 181 22.68 -4.64 -11.62
CA THR A 181 21.63 -5.12 -10.74
C THR A 181 22.19 -5.40 -9.34
N VAL A 182 21.39 -5.14 -8.31
CA VAL A 182 21.68 -5.51 -6.93
C VAL A 182 20.81 -6.70 -6.56
N MET A 183 21.43 -7.82 -6.19
CA MET A 183 20.70 -8.92 -5.55
C MET A 183 20.24 -8.45 -4.17
N ASN A 184 18.98 -8.66 -3.87
CA ASN A 184 18.38 -8.12 -2.67
C ASN A 184 17.33 -9.09 -2.12
N ASP A 185 16.93 -8.89 -0.87
CA ASP A 185 15.84 -9.64 -0.29
C ASP A 185 14.51 -8.91 -0.51
N PRO A 186 13.50 -9.57 -1.07
CA PRO A 186 12.21 -8.94 -1.32
C PRO A 186 11.41 -8.63 -0.04
N GLY A 187 11.82 -9.13 1.13
CA GLY A 187 11.16 -8.89 2.41
C GLY A 187 11.69 -7.69 3.19
N ASP A 188 12.88 -7.16 2.84
CA ASP A 188 13.53 -6.05 3.53
C ASP A 188 13.43 -4.72 2.75
N GLY A 189 13.94 -3.62 3.32
CA GLY A 189 13.83 -2.28 2.73
C GLY A 189 14.63 -2.07 1.43
N SER A 190 15.46 -3.04 1.01
CA SER A 190 16.31 -2.94 -0.19
C SER A 190 15.52 -2.76 -1.50
N ALA A 191 14.24 -3.14 -1.55
CA ALA A 191 13.38 -2.93 -2.71
C ALA A 191 13.25 -1.44 -3.12
N TYR A 192 13.52 -0.51 -2.21
CA TYR A 192 13.47 0.94 -2.45
C TYR A 192 14.71 1.53 -3.12
N LEU A 193 15.75 0.73 -3.40
CA LEU A 193 16.97 1.15 -4.11
C LEU A 193 16.67 1.95 -5.38
N LEU A 194 15.69 1.51 -6.17
CA LEU A 194 15.31 2.18 -7.41
C LEU A 194 14.64 3.53 -7.17
N ALA A 195 13.73 3.59 -6.20
CA ALA A 195 12.95 4.79 -5.93
C ALA A 195 13.80 5.92 -5.32
N LEU A 196 14.81 5.57 -4.53
CA LEU A 196 15.63 6.54 -3.80
C LEU A 196 16.91 6.92 -4.52
N GLN A 197 17.61 5.94 -5.10
CA GLN A 197 18.94 6.15 -5.67
C GLN A 197 19.02 5.82 -7.17
N GLY A 198 17.92 5.40 -7.79
CA GLY A 198 17.92 4.97 -9.20
C GLY A 198 18.68 3.66 -9.45
N ILE A 199 19.04 2.95 -8.38
CA ILE A 199 19.78 1.68 -8.43
C ILE A 199 18.79 0.55 -8.72
N ARG A 200 19.12 -0.40 -9.60
CA ARG A 200 18.21 -1.49 -9.95
C ARG A 200 18.33 -2.66 -8.96
N PRO A 201 17.38 -2.87 -8.03
CA PRO A 201 17.30 -4.13 -7.29
C PRO A 201 16.79 -5.25 -8.22
N LEU A 202 17.11 -6.49 -7.90
CA LEU A 202 16.54 -7.65 -8.58
C LEU A 202 15.03 -7.74 -8.33
N PHE A 203 14.61 -7.45 -7.09
CA PHE A 203 13.23 -7.38 -6.66
C PHE A 203 12.87 -5.92 -6.32
N GLY A 204 12.30 -5.21 -7.30
CA GLY A 204 11.93 -3.78 -7.17
C GLY A 204 10.61 -3.49 -6.45
N HIS A 205 10.04 -4.49 -5.79
CA HIS A 205 8.90 -4.36 -4.89
C HIS A 205 8.92 -5.54 -3.93
N GLN A 206 8.16 -5.43 -2.84
CA GLN A 206 7.98 -6.55 -1.94
C GLN A 206 7.30 -7.71 -2.66
N VAL A 207 7.92 -8.88 -2.60
CA VAL A 207 7.37 -10.11 -3.12
C VAL A 207 6.98 -10.98 -1.93
N PRO A 208 5.69 -11.29 -1.73
CA PRO A 208 5.29 -12.24 -0.70
C PRO A 208 5.87 -13.62 -0.96
N ASP A 209 6.33 -14.29 0.10
CA ASP A 209 6.91 -15.64 0.00
C ASP A 209 6.01 -16.65 -0.72
N ILE A 210 4.69 -16.51 -0.54
CA ILE A 210 3.66 -17.35 -1.17
C ILE A 210 3.61 -17.23 -2.70
N THR A 211 4.35 -16.30 -3.31
CA THR A 211 4.38 -16.04 -4.76
C THR A 211 5.80 -16.17 -5.35
N TYR A 212 6.76 -16.71 -4.60
CA TYR A 212 8.14 -16.85 -5.11
C TYR A 212 8.27 -17.78 -6.32
N ASP A 213 7.40 -18.78 -6.42
CA ASP A 213 7.29 -19.67 -7.59
C ASP A 213 6.79 -18.96 -8.85
N GLU A 214 6.02 -17.88 -8.69
CA GLU A 214 5.55 -17.04 -9.80
C GLU A 214 6.63 -16.09 -10.35
N ALA A 215 7.75 -15.91 -9.64
CA ALA A 215 8.84 -15.00 -10.04
C ALA A 215 9.64 -15.48 -11.27
N GLY A 216 9.38 -16.71 -11.71
CA GLY A 216 10.06 -17.41 -12.79
C GLY A 216 11.32 -18.14 -12.34
N PRO A 217 11.80 -19.13 -13.11
CA PRO A 217 12.78 -20.11 -12.65
C PRO A 217 14.12 -19.51 -12.24
N THR A 218 14.58 -18.45 -12.92
CA THR A 218 15.84 -17.76 -12.55
C THR A 218 15.72 -17.02 -11.22
N ARG A 219 14.63 -16.29 -10.98
CA ARG A 219 14.49 -15.53 -9.73
C ARG A 219 14.24 -16.46 -8.55
N GLN A 220 13.41 -17.48 -8.74
CA GLN A 220 13.21 -18.53 -7.75
C GLN A 220 14.54 -19.20 -7.37
N ALA A 221 15.36 -19.55 -8.36
CA ALA A 221 16.70 -20.07 -8.13
C ALA A 221 17.57 -19.15 -7.25
N LEU A 222 17.55 -17.84 -7.51
CA LEU A 222 18.33 -16.89 -6.72
C LEU A 222 17.79 -16.77 -5.28
N LEU A 223 16.46 -16.74 -5.10
CA LEU A 223 15.84 -16.71 -3.77
C LEU A 223 16.19 -17.95 -2.93
N GLU A 224 16.28 -19.13 -3.55
CA GLU A 224 16.54 -20.39 -2.85
C GLU A 224 18.02 -20.66 -2.61
N ARG A 225 18.89 -20.28 -3.56
CA ARG A 225 20.27 -20.80 -3.60
C ARG A 225 21.32 -19.80 -4.12
N PHE A 226 21.07 -18.49 -4.12
CA PHE A 226 22.08 -17.48 -4.48
C PHE A 226 23.42 -17.70 -3.75
N ARG A 227 23.39 -18.01 -2.45
CA ARG A 227 24.57 -18.31 -1.61
C ARG A 227 25.43 -19.47 -2.11
N CYS A 228 24.95 -20.26 -3.06
CA CYS A 228 25.68 -21.37 -3.66
C CYS A 228 26.49 -20.97 -4.90
N LEU A 229 26.67 -19.66 -5.16
CA LEU A 229 27.39 -19.15 -6.34
C LEU A 229 28.82 -19.68 -6.51
N ASP A 230 29.47 -20.12 -5.44
CA ASP A 230 30.83 -20.68 -5.53
C ASP A 230 30.85 -22.03 -6.25
N THR A 231 29.75 -22.80 -6.22
CA THR A 231 29.69 -24.16 -6.78
C THR A 231 28.58 -24.38 -7.81
N ASP A 232 27.54 -23.54 -7.83
CA ASP A 232 26.38 -23.71 -8.71
C ASP A 232 26.55 -22.92 -10.02
N PRO A 233 26.79 -23.59 -11.17
CA PRO A 233 26.96 -22.91 -12.46
C PRO A 233 25.69 -22.20 -12.93
N THR A 234 24.51 -22.66 -12.53
CA THR A 234 23.25 -22.00 -12.91
C THR A 234 23.10 -20.66 -12.21
N ILE A 235 23.58 -20.54 -10.96
CA ILE A 235 23.55 -19.27 -10.23
C ILE A 235 24.59 -18.31 -10.79
N ARG A 236 25.78 -18.79 -11.17
CA ARG A 236 26.81 -17.98 -11.82
C ARG A 236 26.34 -17.45 -13.17
N ASP A 237 25.70 -18.28 -13.98
CA ASP A 237 25.08 -17.88 -15.25
C ASP A 237 23.94 -16.85 -15.04
N ALA A 238 23.15 -17.00 -13.98
CA ALA A 238 22.14 -16.00 -13.62
C ALA A 238 22.75 -14.67 -13.17
N ILE A 239 23.84 -14.69 -12.40
CA ILE A 239 24.59 -13.49 -11.97
C ILE A 239 25.11 -12.73 -13.19
N ASP A 240 25.74 -13.43 -14.13
CA ASP A 240 26.28 -12.84 -15.37
C ASP A 240 25.17 -12.27 -16.25
N ARG A 241 24.14 -13.06 -16.55
CA ARG A 241 23.02 -12.64 -17.41
C ARG A 241 22.25 -11.44 -16.86
N LEU A 242 22.13 -11.34 -15.53
CA LEU A 242 21.40 -10.26 -14.87
C LEU A 242 22.31 -9.09 -14.45
N ASP A 243 23.61 -9.17 -14.73
CA ASP A 243 24.62 -8.18 -14.36
C ASP A 243 24.57 -7.83 -12.86
N ILE A 244 24.60 -8.87 -12.01
CA ILE A 244 24.51 -8.72 -10.55
C ILE A 244 25.89 -8.34 -9.99
N GLY A 245 26.08 -7.06 -9.66
CA GLY A 245 27.37 -6.54 -9.16
C GLY A 245 27.47 -6.47 -7.63
N TYR A 246 26.33 -6.39 -6.93
CA TYR A 246 26.29 -6.28 -5.47
C TYR A 246 25.13 -7.08 -4.87
N VAL A 247 25.26 -7.39 -3.59
CA VAL A 247 24.19 -7.92 -2.75
C VAL A 247 23.91 -6.93 -1.63
N PHE A 248 22.66 -6.57 -1.40
CA PHE A 248 22.23 -5.69 -0.31
C PHE A 248 21.26 -6.45 0.58
N VAL A 249 21.55 -6.51 1.88
CA VAL A 249 20.71 -7.16 2.89
C VAL A 249 20.62 -6.30 4.16
N SER A 250 19.44 -6.23 4.77
CA SER A 250 19.25 -5.51 6.04
C SER A 250 18.43 -6.30 7.06
N THR A 251 18.62 -6.03 8.35
CA THR A 251 17.80 -6.65 9.41
C THR A 251 16.38 -6.08 9.50
N GLY A 252 16.06 -5.01 8.77
CA GLY A 252 14.75 -4.36 8.77
C GLY A 252 13.79 -5.03 7.79
N TYR A 253 12.84 -5.81 8.30
CA TYR A 253 11.80 -6.44 7.48
C TYR A 253 10.49 -5.69 7.57
N VAL A 254 9.83 -5.57 6.43
CA VAL A 254 8.52 -4.92 6.32
C VAL A 254 7.46 -5.64 7.17
N ARG A 255 7.61 -6.94 7.38
CA ARG A 255 6.76 -7.73 8.28
C ARG A 255 7.52 -8.07 9.53
N GLU A 256 6.86 -8.01 10.69
CA GLU A 256 7.49 -8.30 11.99
C GLU A 256 8.09 -9.72 12.05
N GLU A 257 7.47 -10.67 11.33
CA GLU A 257 7.90 -12.07 11.26
C GLU A 257 8.73 -12.39 10.00
N GLY A 258 9.30 -11.37 9.33
CA GLY A 258 10.07 -11.57 8.12
C GLY A 258 11.35 -12.37 8.35
N GLU A 259 11.60 -13.37 7.50
CA GLU A 259 12.83 -14.15 7.50
C GLU A 259 13.63 -13.94 6.21
N ARG A 260 14.96 -13.97 6.33
CA ARG A 260 15.89 -13.91 5.20
C ARG A 260 15.63 -15.09 4.27
N VAL A 261 15.55 -14.83 2.96
CA VAL A 261 15.41 -15.91 1.99
C VAL A 261 16.63 -16.84 2.01
N ALA A 262 16.40 -18.15 1.80
CA ALA A 262 17.43 -19.18 1.97
C ALA A 262 18.70 -18.94 1.15
N GLY A 263 18.55 -18.35 -0.05
CA GLY A 263 19.63 -17.97 -0.95
C GLY A 263 20.50 -16.82 -0.43
N LEU A 264 20.06 -16.07 0.58
CA LEU A 264 20.80 -14.94 1.14
C LEU A 264 21.29 -15.18 2.58
N LEU A 265 21.27 -16.43 3.05
CA LEU A 265 21.85 -16.82 4.33
C LEU A 265 23.35 -17.09 4.21
N GLY A 266 24.13 -16.65 5.21
CA GLY A 266 25.56 -16.98 5.33
C GLY A 266 26.44 -16.48 4.17
N LEU A 267 26.12 -15.29 3.65
CA LEU A 267 26.85 -14.68 2.52
C LEU A 267 28.33 -14.45 2.83
N ASP A 268 28.67 -14.20 4.10
CA ASP A 268 30.03 -13.99 4.60
C ASP A 268 30.93 -15.23 4.52
N LEU A 269 30.34 -16.41 4.31
CA LEU A 269 31.08 -17.66 4.11
C LEU A 269 31.61 -17.82 2.68
N SER A 270 31.10 -17.05 1.73
CA SER A 270 31.51 -17.13 0.33
C SER A 270 32.74 -16.27 0.04
N PRO A 271 33.85 -16.83 -0.48
CA PRO A 271 34.98 -16.03 -0.92
C PRO A 271 34.65 -15.12 -2.11
N SER A 272 33.58 -15.44 -2.86
CA SER A 272 33.11 -14.63 -3.98
C SER A 272 32.24 -13.44 -3.57
N LEU A 273 31.95 -13.29 -2.27
CA LEU A 273 31.17 -12.19 -1.71
C LEU A 273 31.96 -11.46 -0.61
N PRO A 274 33.02 -10.70 -0.95
CA PRO A 274 33.64 -9.81 0.02
C PRO A 274 32.62 -8.77 0.51
N ARG A 275 32.44 -8.72 1.84
CA ARG A 275 31.63 -7.67 2.49
C ARG A 275 32.35 -6.33 2.39
N VAL A 276 31.70 -5.35 1.78
CA VAL A 276 32.24 -4.00 1.52
C VAL A 276 31.58 -2.92 2.38
N TYR A 277 30.43 -3.23 2.98
CA TYR A 277 29.73 -2.37 3.93
C TYR A 277 29.12 -3.23 5.03
N SER A 278 29.21 -2.78 6.28
CA SER A 278 28.54 -3.39 7.43
C SER A 278 28.34 -2.32 8.50
N ARG A 279 27.09 -1.92 8.72
CA ARG A 279 26.75 -0.89 9.70
C ARG A 279 25.27 -0.97 10.06
N ASP A 280 24.97 -0.88 11.36
CA ASP A 280 23.62 -0.70 11.90
C ASP A 280 22.59 -1.71 11.31
N GLY A 281 23.00 -2.97 11.17
CA GLY A 281 22.13 -4.05 10.67
C GLY A 281 22.02 -4.13 9.14
N VAL A 282 22.73 -3.29 8.38
CA VAL A 282 22.79 -3.34 6.92
C VAL A 282 24.16 -3.85 6.47
N GLU A 283 24.16 -4.80 5.54
CA GLU A 283 25.36 -5.34 4.92
C GLU A 283 25.29 -5.26 3.40
N ILE A 284 26.40 -4.88 2.78
CA ILE A 284 26.56 -4.90 1.33
C ILE A 284 27.78 -5.73 0.98
N TYR A 285 27.58 -6.65 0.05
CA TYR A 285 28.62 -7.52 -0.48
C TYR A 285 28.85 -7.17 -1.95
N ARG A 286 30.11 -7.12 -2.37
CA ARG A 286 30.44 -7.02 -3.79
C ARG A 286 30.46 -8.43 -4.39
N VAL A 287 29.91 -8.59 -5.58
CA VAL A 287 30.02 -9.86 -6.31
C VAL A 287 31.37 -9.88 -7.04
N ASP A 288 32.28 -10.73 -6.58
CA ASP A 288 33.62 -10.92 -7.15
C ASP A 288 33.89 -12.42 -7.32
N LEU A 289 33.33 -13.00 -8.38
CA LEU A 289 33.31 -14.43 -8.62
C LEU A 289 34.72 -15.04 -8.67
N GLN A 290 35.08 -15.79 -7.63
CA GLN A 290 36.30 -16.60 -7.60
C GLN A 290 36.13 -17.89 -8.42
N PRO A 291 37.21 -18.54 -8.87
CA PRO A 291 37.11 -19.85 -9.54
C PRO A 291 36.20 -20.82 -8.76
N PRO A 292 35.39 -21.65 -9.44
CA PRO A 292 34.45 -22.55 -8.76
C PRO A 292 35.12 -23.36 -7.66
N ALA A 293 34.51 -23.36 -6.47
CA ALA A 293 35.03 -24.10 -5.33
C ALA A 293 34.78 -25.60 -5.51
N GLU A 294 35.74 -26.42 -5.05
CA GLU A 294 35.59 -27.88 -5.05
C GLU A 294 34.63 -28.36 -3.96
N THR A 295 34.58 -27.64 -2.83
CA THR A 295 33.74 -27.97 -1.67
C THR A 295 32.59 -26.96 -1.56
N PRO A 296 31.33 -27.42 -1.54
CA PRO A 296 30.18 -26.53 -1.39
C PRO A 296 30.02 -26.07 0.06
N LEU A 297 29.42 -24.89 0.23
CA LEU A 297 28.96 -24.43 1.55
C LEU A 297 27.90 -25.39 2.12
N PRO A 298 27.76 -25.50 3.45
CA PRO A 298 26.72 -26.34 4.06
C PRO A 298 25.33 -26.04 3.49
N GLY A 299 24.66 -27.06 2.95
CA GLY A 299 23.34 -26.95 2.31
C GLY A 299 23.35 -26.54 0.83
N CYS A 300 24.52 -26.19 0.27
CA CYS A 300 24.73 -26.12 -1.18
C CYS A 300 25.13 -27.51 -1.69
N ARG A 301 24.63 -27.90 -2.86
CA ARG A 301 25.03 -29.14 -3.52
C ARG A 301 26.04 -28.82 -4.60
N THR A 302 27.09 -29.62 -4.71
CA THR A 302 27.92 -29.65 -5.91
C THR A 302 27.07 -30.21 -7.05
N PRO A 303 27.09 -29.61 -8.25
CA PRO A 303 26.47 -30.23 -9.42
C PRO A 303 27.07 -31.63 -9.64
N ALA A 304 26.22 -32.59 -10.00
CA ALA A 304 26.63 -33.93 -10.44
C ALA A 304 27.20 -33.88 -11.86
#